data_AF-A0A2P2NSI0-F1
#
_entry.id   AF-A0A2P2NSI0-F1
#
_cell.length_a   1.000
_cell.length_b   1.000
_cell.length_c   1.000
_cell.angle_alpha   90.00
_cell.angle_beta   90.00
_cell.angle_gamma   90.00
#
_symmetry.space_group_name_H-M   'P 1'
#
loop_
_entity.id
_entity.type
_entity.pdbx_description
1 polymer ?
#
loop_
_entity_poly.entity_id
_entity_poly.type
_entity_poly.pdbx_seq_one_letter_code
_entity_poly.pdbx_strand_id
1 'polypeptide(L)'
;MHEILGSDLPAFSNYEQEKLKSGLNFIGINHYSSFYVKDCLYSSCEKGPGTSKTEGFALRTALKDGLFIGRPVCSLSLSTLA
;
A
#
# COMPACT_ATOMS: atom_id res chain seq x y z
N MET A 1 -11.81 4.61 0.68
CA MET A 1 -11.09 5.88 0.41
C MET A 1 -11.93 7.10 0.76
N HIS A 2 -13.19 7.21 0.31
CA HIS A 2 -14.04 8.39 0.61
C HIS A 2 -14.16 8.72 2.10
N GLU A 3 -14.28 7.73 2.98
CA GLU A 3 -14.36 7.96 4.44
C GLU A 3 -13.06 8.56 5.02
N ILE A 4 -11.90 8.21 4.46
CA ILE A 4 -10.59 8.68 4.94
C ILE A 4 -10.25 10.03 4.32
N LEU A 5 -10.45 10.19 3.01
CA LEU A 5 -10.00 11.35 2.24
C LEU A 5 -11.06 12.44 2.10
N GLY A 6 -12.34 12.08 2.17
CA GLY A 6 -13.45 13.04 2.11
C GLY A 6 -13.38 13.94 0.88
N SER A 7 -13.36 15.25 1.12
CA SER A 7 -13.29 16.30 0.10
C SER A 7 -11.95 16.38 -0.65
N ASP A 8 -10.91 15.66 -0.19
CA ASP A 8 -9.64 15.58 -0.92
C ASP A 8 -9.79 14.73 -2.20
N LEU A 9 -10.87 13.96 -2.34
CA LEU A 9 -11.21 13.23 -3.58
C LEU A 9 -12.04 14.11 -4.52
N PRO A 10 -11.71 14.13 -5.83
CA PRO A 10 -12.49 14.87 -6.81
C PRO A 10 -13.87 14.25 -7.00
N ALA A 11 -14.88 15.10 -7.20
CA ALA A 11 -16.22 14.68 -7.58
C ALA A 11 -16.32 14.50 -9.11
N PHE A 12 -17.09 13.49 -9.54
CA PHE A 12 -17.38 13.28 -10.95
C PHE A 12 -18.68 13.99 -11.35
N SER A 13 -18.64 14.75 -12.44
CA SER A 13 -19.83 15.31 -13.09
C SER A 13 -20.73 14.20 -13.64
N ASN A 14 -22.00 14.53 -13.91
CA ASN A 14 -22.95 13.57 -14.51
C ASN A 14 -22.44 13.02 -15.85
N TYR A 15 -21.79 13.87 -16.66
CA TYR A 15 -21.21 13.47 -17.94
C TYR A 15 -20.06 12.45 -17.79
N GLU A 16 -19.19 12.65 -16.80
CA GLU A 16 -18.10 11.71 -16.50
C GLU A 16 -18.64 10.39 -15.95
N GLN A 17 -19.67 10.43 -15.10
CA GLN A 17 -20.32 9.23 -14.59
C GLN A 17 -20.93 8.38 -15.69
N GLU A 18 -21.59 8.99 -16.70
CA GLU A 18 -22.11 8.26 -17.86
C GLU A 18 -20.98 7.56 -18.65
N LYS A 19 -19.83 8.20 -18.82
CA LYS A 19 -18.68 7.57 -19.49
C LYS A 19 -18.15 6.36 -18.71
N LEU A 20 -18.11 6.45 -17.38
CA LEU A 20 -17.59 5.38 -16.52
C LEU A 20 -18.47 4.13 -16.51
N LYS A 21 -19.77 4.24 -16.84
CA LYS A 21 -20.69 3.08 -16.91
C LYS A 21 -20.28 2.03 -17.93
N SER A 22 -19.48 2.40 -18.93
CA SER A 22 -18.97 1.46 -19.94
C SER A 22 -18.02 0.40 -19.37
N GLY A 23 -17.46 0.64 -18.18
CA GLY A 23 -16.59 -0.33 -17.49
C GLY A 23 -15.28 -0.60 -18.22
N LEU A 24 -14.73 -1.81 -18.04
CA LEU A 24 -13.47 -2.25 -18.63
C LEU A 24 -13.57 -3.71 -19.08
N ASN A 25 -12.83 -4.10 -20.12
CA ASN A 25 -12.90 -5.46 -20.67
C ASN A 25 -11.86 -6.42 -20.06
N PHE A 26 -10.75 -5.92 -19.53
CA PHE A 26 -9.73 -6.72 -18.87
C PHE A 26 -8.94 -5.88 -17.86
N ILE A 27 -8.29 -6.54 -16.90
CA ILE A 27 -7.40 -5.91 -15.92
C ILE A 27 -6.00 -6.50 -16.12
N GLY A 28 -5.05 -5.67 -16.53
CA GLY A 28 -3.63 -6.02 -16.52
C GLY A 28 -3.07 -5.83 -15.10
N ILE A 29 -2.48 -6.88 -14.53
CA ILE A 29 -1.93 -6.83 -13.16
C ILE A 29 -0.41 -6.71 -13.23
N ASN A 30 0.11 -5.56 -12.77
CA ASN A 30 1.54 -5.35 -12.58
C ASN A 30 1.92 -5.68 -11.13
N HIS A 31 2.35 -6.92 -10.89
CA HIS A 31 2.74 -7.39 -9.56
C HIS A 31 4.27 -7.46 -9.43
N TYR A 32 4.81 -6.74 -8.45
CA TYR A 32 6.26 -6.67 -8.20
C TYR A 32 6.68 -7.15 -6.82
N SER A 33 5.85 -6.92 -5.79
CA SER A 33 6.23 -7.18 -4.41
C SER A 33 5.01 -7.33 -3.51
N SER A 34 5.23 -7.86 -2.32
CA SER A 34 4.24 -8.04 -1.26
C SER A 34 4.81 -7.51 0.05
N PHE A 35 3.93 -7.04 0.95
CA PHE A 35 4.31 -6.46 2.24
C PHE A 35 3.36 -6.96 3.33
N TYR A 36 3.86 -7.03 4.56
CA TYR A 36 2.98 -7.07 5.73
C TYR A 36 2.38 -5.69 5.97
N VAL A 37 1.16 -5.67 6.50
CA VAL A 37 0.44 -4.45 6.84
C VAL A 37 0.02 -4.49 8.30
N LYS A 38 0.21 -3.39 9.01
CA LYS A 38 -0.34 -3.14 10.35
C LYS A 38 -1.36 -2.00 10.26
N ASP A 39 -2.52 -2.20 10.90
CA ASP A 39 -3.52 -1.14 11.07
C ASP A 39 -2.92 0.03 11.85
N CYS A 40 -3.11 1.24 11.35
CA CYS A 40 -2.73 2.49 12.01
C CYS A 40 -3.90 3.46 12.15
N LEU A 41 -5.12 3.02 11.82
CA LEU A 41 -6.31 3.84 12.00
C LEU A 41 -6.83 3.72 13.44
N TYR A 42 -6.81 2.51 14.01
CA TYR A 42 -7.27 2.24 15.37
C TYR A 42 -6.17 1.76 16.31
N SER A 43 -4.95 1.57 15.81
CA SER A 43 -3.80 1.09 16.59
C SER A 43 -2.64 2.08 16.54
N SER A 44 -1.82 2.11 17.60
CA SER A 44 -0.60 2.93 17.62
C SER A 44 0.43 2.41 16.60
N CYS A 45 0.94 3.32 15.77
CA CYS A 45 1.97 3.06 14.79
C CYS A 45 3.13 4.05 14.89
N GLU A 46 4.32 3.57 14.60
CA GLU A 46 5.49 4.41 14.33
C GLU A 46 5.31 5.11 12.98
N LYS A 47 6.06 6.19 12.74
CA LYS A 47 6.08 6.84 11.43
C LYS A 47 6.73 5.90 10.41
N GLY A 48 6.07 5.69 9.28
CA GLY A 48 6.62 4.86 8.22
C GLY A 48 5.78 4.88 6.95
N PRO A 49 6.19 4.10 5.92
CA PRO A 49 5.43 4.01 4.68
C PRO A 49 4.02 3.52 4.94
N GLY A 50 3.02 4.22 4.40
CA GLY A 50 1.62 3.81 4.55
C GLY A 50 0.89 4.42 5.75
N THR A 51 1.58 5.03 6.71
CA THR A 51 0.93 5.48 7.96
C THR A 51 0.19 6.80 7.84
N SER A 52 0.39 7.54 6.75
CA SER A 52 -0.28 8.83 6.56
C SER A 52 -1.74 8.68 6.13
N LYS A 53 -2.52 9.76 6.28
CA LYS A 53 -3.92 9.83 5.81
C LYS A 53 -4.03 9.52 4.32
N THR A 54 -3.13 10.07 3.50
CA THR A 54 -3.13 9.90 2.04
C THR A 54 -2.69 8.52 1.60
N GLU A 55 -1.99 7.77 2.45
CA GLU A 55 -1.60 6.39 2.18
C GLU A 55 -2.51 5.35 2.86
N GLY A 56 -3.53 5.80 3.60
CA GLY A 56 -4.61 4.96 4.12
C GLY A 56 -4.38 4.36 5.50
N PHE A 57 -3.48 4.90 6.32
CA PHE A 57 -3.22 4.43 7.69
C PHE A 57 -2.90 2.92 7.77
N ALA A 58 -2.06 2.44 6.87
CA ALA A 58 -1.69 1.04 6.72
C ALA A 58 -0.16 0.92 6.69
N LEU A 59 0.50 0.82 7.86
CA LEU A 59 1.95 0.71 7.93
C LEU A 59 2.41 -0.52 7.15
N ARG A 60 3.26 -0.30 6.15
CA ARG A 60 3.81 -1.35 5.30
C ARG A 60 5.24 -1.67 5.69
N THR A 61 5.53 -2.97 5.82
CA THR A 61 6.88 -3.46 6.11
C THR A 61 7.16 -4.77 5.38
N ALA A 62 8.41 -4.97 4.95
CA ALA A 62 8.88 -6.25 4.45
C ALA A 62 9.30 -7.19 5.60
N LEU A 63 9.43 -6.68 6.83
CA LEU A 63 9.96 -7.38 7.99
C LEU A 63 8.88 -7.54 9.06
N LYS A 64 8.68 -8.77 9.55
CA LYS A 64 7.81 -9.06 10.69
C LYS A 64 8.52 -10.05 11.61
N ASP A 65 8.60 -9.73 12.90
CA ASP A 65 9.27 -10.56 13.92
C ASP A 65 10.73 -10.91 13.54
N GLY A 66 11.42 -9.97 12.90
CA GLY A 66 12.80 -10.16 12.40
C GLY A 66 12.92 -11.00 11.12
N LEU A 67 11.80 -11.46 10.55
CA LEU A 67 11.77 -12.26 9.33
C LEU A 67 11.24 -11.46 8.12
N PHE A 68 11.98 -11.50 7.01
CA PHE A 68 11.52 -10.89 5.76
C PHE A 68 10.36 -11.69 5.15
N ILE A 69 9.45 -11.00 4.48
CA ILE A 69 8.43 -11.63 3.65
C ILE A 69 9.10 -12.29 2.43
N GLY A 70 8.83 -13.58 2.25
CA GLY A 70 9.41 -14.37 1.18
C GLY A 70 10.92 -14.60 1.35
N ARG A 71 11.53 -15.17 0.31
CA ARG A 71 12.96 -15.48 0.30
C ARG A 71 13.77 -14.22 -0.05
N PRO A 72 14.82 -13.86 0.71
CA PRO A 72 15.70 -12.75 0.35
C PRO A 72 16.38 -13.01 -1.01
N VAL A 73 16.26 -12.05 -1.93
CA VAL A 73 16.87 -12.14 -3.27
C VAL A 73 18.37 -11.86 -3.23
N CYS A 74 18.85 -11.12 -2.21
CA CYS A 74 20.26 -10.87 -1.97
C CYS A 74 20.63 -11.22 -0.53
N SER A 75 21.23 -12.39 -0.33
CA SER A 75 21.90 -12.75 0.93
C SER A 75 23.35 -12.29 0.85
N LEU A 76 23.61 -11.00 1.09
CA LEU A 76 24.96 -10.60 1.45
C LEU A 76 25.21 -11.13 2.86
N SER A 77 25.96 -12.23 2.96
CA SER A 77 26.52 -12.67 4.22
C SER A 77 27.36 -11.50 4.77
N LEU A 78 26.94 -10.90 5.88
CA LEU A 78 27.79 -10.02 6.69
C LEU A 78 28.89 -10.87 7.35
N SER A 79 29.76 -11.46 6.54
CA SER A 79 30.89 -12.26 6.99
C SER A 79 32.13 -11.90 6.19
N THR A 80 32.46 -10.60 6.13
CA THR A 80 33.80 -10.12 5.76
C THR A 80 33.96 -8.66 6.16
N LEU A 81 33.97 -8.40 7.47
CA LEU A 81 34.65 -7.25 8.07
C LEU A 81 35.17 -7.74 9.44
N ALA A 82 36.27 -8.49 9.38
CA ALA A 82 37.19 -8.75 10.48
C ALA A 82 38.60 -8.62 9.92
#